data_AF-A0A960MFB5-F1
#
_entry.id   AF-A0A960MFB5-F1
#
_cell.length_a   1.000
_cell.length_b   1.000
_cell.length_c   1.000
_cell.angle_alpha   90.00
_cell.angle_beta   90.00
_cell.angle_gamma   90.00
#
_symmetry.space_group_name_H-M   'P 1'
#
loop_
_entity.id
_entity.type
_entity.pdbx_description
1 polymer ?
#
loop_
_entity_poly.entity_id
_entity_poly.type
_entity_poly.pdbx_seq_one_letter_code
_entity_poly.pdbx_strand_id
1 'polypeptide(L)'
;MTTRTFTANLGKALAWIGLLAGLAAVASAEEAPPQPAPTPPGERELWVPTEHLQAVLKRLPRAVMLTPEQYRTLRRDARLGTAPGEPEETPPVSAALRSVHYRGELGTDVVAMTAEYLVECFTDDWSELPLALPRTQLAHLEVDDQTALRVAPPPQGENPHPVLVVRGKGRHTV
;
A
#
# COMPACT_ATOMS: atom_id res chain seq x y z
N MET A 1 -53.81 27.29 -58.29
CA MET A 1 -54.52 28.41 -57.66
C MET A 1 -54.00 28.53 -56.23
N THR A 2 -53.10 29.49 -55.94
CA THR A 2 -53.42 30.84 -55.36
C THR A 2 -53.59 30.70 -53.83
N THR A 3 -52.83 31.28 -52.88
CA THR A 3 -51.65 32.18 -52.80
C THR A 3 -51.24 32.28 -51.31
N ARG A 4 -49.95 32.55 -51.03
CA ARG A 4 -49.38 33.48 -50.00
C ARG A 4 -49.75 33.25 -48.50
N THR A 5 -48.90 33.45 -47.49
CA THR A 5 -47.67 34.24 -47.38
C THR A 5 -46.91 33.80 -46.13
N PHE A 6 -45.61 33.58 -46.31
CA PHE A 6 -44.58 33.54 -45.28
C PHE A 6 -44.28 34.99 -44.85
N THR A 7 -44.22 35.30 -43.56
CA THR A 7 -43.65 36.56 -43.06
C THR A 7 -42.60 36.27 -42.00
N ALA A 8 -41.41 36.77 -42.28
CA ALA A 8 -40.22 36.73 -41.47
C ALA A 8 -40.18 37.91 -40.48
N ASN A 9 -39.51 37.69 -39.36
CA ASN A 9 -38.76 38.68 -38.57
C ASN A 9 -37.61 37.87 -37.97
N LEU A 10 -36.42 37.80 -38.58
CA LEU A 10 -35.43 38.85 -38.82
C LEU A 10 -35.20 39.73 -37.58
N GLY A 11 -34.09 39.49 -36.90
CA GLY A 11 -33.53 40.46 -35.96
C GLY A 11 -32.96 39.86 -34.68
N LYS A 12 -31.79 39.22 -34.79
CA LYS A 12 -30.56 39.57 -34.05
C LYS A 12 -29.55 38.44 -34.18
N ALA A 13 -28.73 38.58 -35.21
CA ALA A 13 -27.43 37.97 -35.26
C ALA A 13 -26.47 38.74 -34.34
N LEU A 14 -25.38 38.04 -33.99
CA LEU A 14 -24.10 38.51 -33.46
C LEU A 14 -23.92 38.62 -31.94
N ALA A 15 -22.73 38.11 -31.56
CA ALA A 15 -22.03 38.15 -30.29
C ALA A 15 -22.62 37.16 -29.25
N TRP A 16 -21.92 36.12 -28.81
CA TRP A 16 -20.52 36.10 -28.39
C TRP A 16 -19.90 34.71 -28.58
N ILE A 17 -18.92 34.63 -29.48
CA ILE A 17 -17.84 33.64 -29.40
C ILE A 17 -16.89 34.17 -28.33
N GLY A 18 -16.66 33.40 -27.27
CA GLY A 18 -15.58 33.68 -26.33
C GLY A 18 -15.87 33.31 -24.89
N LEU A 19 -15.86 32.01 -24.56
CA LEU A 19 -15.40 31.54 -23.25
C LEU A 19 -15.08 30.02 -23.28
N LEU A 20 -14.19 29.62 -24.18
CA LEU A 20 -13.71 28.23 -24.32
C LEU A 20 -12.26 28.08 -23.83
N ALA A 21 -11.88 28.83 -22.79
CA ALA A 21 -10.55 28.76 -22.19
C ALA A 21 -10.65 29.11 -20.70
N GLY A 22 -10.85 28.10 -19.86
CA GLY A 22 -10.95 28.30 -18.42
C GLY A 22 -10.90 27.00 -17.64
N LEU A 23 -9.70 26.66 -17.18
CA LEU A 23 -9.44 25.78 -16.02
C LEU A 23 -9.55 24.26 -16.21
N ALA A 24 -8.78 23.74 -17.15
CA ALA A 24 -8.07 22.48 -16.95
C ALA A 24 -6.95 22.69 -15.91
N ALA A 25 -7.27 22.60 -14.61
CA ALA A 25 -6.27 22.61 -13.53
C ALA A 25 -6.83 21.99 -12.23
N VAL A 26 -7.19 20.71 -12.28
CA VAL A 26 -7.32 19.87 -11.07
C VAL A 26 -6.51 18.60 -11.32
N ALA A 27 -5.19 18.75 -11.32
CA ALA A 27 -4.24 17.64 -11.34
C ALA A 27 -2.91 18.17 -10.80
N SER A 28 -2.81 18.25 -9.47
CA SER A 28 -1.57 18.20 -8.69
C SER A 28 -1.95 18.31 -7.22
N ALA A 29 -2.50 17.22 -6.67
CA ALA A 29 -2.26 16.94 -5.26
C ALA A 29 -0.82 16.40 -5.21
N GLU A 30 0.14 17.30 -5.07
CA GLU A 30 1.52 16.96 -4.79
C GLU A 30 1.51 16.33 -3.39
N GLU A 31 1.66 15.01 -3.37
CA GLU A 31 1.82 14.21 -2.18
C GLU A 31 3.02 14.76 -1.41
N ALA A 32 2.73 15.47 -0.32
CA ALA A 32 3.76 16.03 0.54
C ALA A 32 4.72 14.89 0.93
N PRO A 33 6.04 15.07 0.79
CA PRO A 33 6.98 14.01 1.13
C PRO A 33 6.74 13.56 2.56
N PRO A 34 6.77 12.25 2.84
CA PRO A 34 6.53 11.71 4.17
C PRO A 34 7.52 12.38 5.13
N GLN A 35 7.00 13.15 6.09
CA GLN A 35 7.82 13.70 7.15
C GLN A 35 8.51 12.52 7.84
N PRO A 36 9.86 12.49 7.91
CA PRO A 36 10.56 11.44 8.62
C PRO A 36 10.08 11.43 10.07
N ALA A 37 9.61 10.26 10.53
CA ALA A 37 9.20 10.08 11.91
C ALA A 37 10.31 10.59 12.84
N PRO A 38 10.00 11.40 13.87
CA PRO A 38 11.01 11.95 14.75
C PRO A 38 11.76 10.80 15.43
N THR A 39 13.05 10.67 15.11
CA THR A 39 13.95 9.73 15.80
C THR A 39 13.83 9.98 17.30
N PRO A 40 13.48 8.96 18.12
CA PRO A 40 13.33 9.17 19.54
C PRO A 40 14.68 9.65 20.10
N PRO A 41 14.71 10.76 20.86
CA PRO A 41 15.95 11.26 21.43
C PRO A 41 16.53 10.20 22.37
N GLY A 42 17.79 9.82 22.13
CA GLY A 42 18.47 8.81 22.94
C GLY A 42 18.55 9.19 24.42
N GLU A 43 18.31 8.22 25.31
CA GLU A 43 18.45 8.35 26.77
C GLU A 43 19.93 8.62 27.11
N ARG A 44 20.21 9.67 27.89
CA ARG A 44 21.57 9.99 28.36
C ARG A 44 21.55 10.37 29.84
N GLU A 45 22.29 9.60 30.65
CA GLU A 45 22.49 9.88 32.08
C GLU A 45 23.73 10.77 32.27
N LEU A 46 23.58 11.88 33.00
CA LEU A 46 24.64 12.84 33.30
C LEU A 46 24.66 13.12 34.80
N TRP A 47 25.79 12.87 35.44
CA TRP A 47 25.99 13.18 36.86
C TRP A 47 26.38 14.65 37.01
N VAL A 48 25.55 15.43 37.72
CA VAL A 48 25.73 16.87 37.89
C VAL A 48 25.91 17.18 39.38
N PRO A 49 27.00 17.86 39.78
CA PRO A 49 27.15 18.37 41.14
C PRO A 49 26.00 19.31 41.52
N THR A 50 25.58 19.28 42.79
CA THR A 50 24.40 20.00 43.26
C THR A 50 24.47 21.51 43.00
N GLU A 51 25.67 22.12 43.12
CA GLU A 51 25.87 23.55 42.83
C GLU A 51 25.55 23.95 41.38
N HIS A 52 25.58 23.00 40.44
CA HIS A 52 25.41 23.26 39.01
C HIS A 52 24.02 22.86 38.48
N LEU A 53 23.17 22.26 39.32
CA LEU A 53 21.85 21.77 38.92
C LEU A 53 20.96 22.88 38.35
N GLN A 54 20.92 24.05 39.01
CA GLN A 54 20.11 25.18 38.53
C GLN A 54 20.54 25.69 37.15
N ALA A 55 21.84 25.71 36.86
CA ALA A 55 22.36 26.15 35.57
C ALA A 55 21.92 25.18 34.45
N VAL A 56 21.90 23.87 34.73
CA VAL A 56 21.46 22.85 33.79
C VAL A 56 19.95 22.95 33.52
N LEU A 57 19.14 23.13 34.56
CA LEU A 57 17.68 23.26 34.42
C LEU A 57 17.29 24.47 33.56
N LYS A 58 17.99 25.61 33.70
CA LYS A 58 17.73 26.82 32.88
C LYS A 58 18.07 26.65 31.40
N ARG A 59 19.04 25.78 31.08
CA ARG A 59 19.47 25.51 29.69
C ARG A 59 18.50 24.56 28.96
N LEU A 60 17.69 23.80 29.70
CA LEU A 60 16.80 22.78 29.14
C LEU A 60 15.34 23.25 29.23
N PRO A 61 14.70 23.61 28.09
CA PRO A 61 13.37 24.22 28.09
C PRO A 61 12.24 23.28 28.57
N ARG A 62 12.50 21.97 28.68
CA ARG A 62 11.54 20.93 29.10
C ARG A 62 12.08 20.09 30.26
N ALA A 63 12.86 20.68 31.16
CA ALA A 63 13.37 19.97 32.32
C ALA A 63 12.29 19.79 33.39
N VAL A 64 12.22 18.59 33.98
CA VAL A 64 11.37 18.26 35.12
C VAL A 64 12.25 17.70 36.22
N MET A 65 12.08 18.20 37.45
CA MET A 65 12.79 17.69 38.61
C MET A 65 12.02 16.51 39.20
N LEU A 66 12.66 15.35 39.29
CA LEU A 66 12.09 14.13 39.83
C LEU A 66 12.95 13.60 40.97
N THR A 67 12.32 12.98 41.95
CA THR A 67 13.03 12.14 42.91
C THR A 67 13.53 10.87 42.21
N PRO A 68 14.58 10.20 42.74
CA PRO A 68 15.05 8.93 42.20
C PRO A 68 13.95 7.86 42.11
N GLU A 69 13.02 7.84 43.07
CA GLU A 69 11.90 6.89 43.08
C GLU A 69 10.87 7.17 41.98
N GLN A 70 10.53 8.44 41.77
CA GLN A 70 9.64 8.86 40.69
C GLN A 70 10.24 8.55 39.31
N TYR A 71 11.53 8.82 39.11
CA TYR A 71 12.23 8.49 37.87
C TYR A 71 12.18 6.98 37.59
N ARG A 72 12.49 6.14 38.61
CA ARG A 72 12.43 4.68 38.48
C ARG A 72 11.04 4.16 38.14
N THR A 73 10.01 4.76 38.73
CA THR A 73 8.60 4.39 38.51
C THR A 73 8.19 4.73 37.08
N LEU A 74 8.38 5.98 36.65
CA LEU A 74 8.06 6.40 35.28
C LEU A 74 8.81 5.60 34.22
N ARG A 75 10.08 5.27 34.48
CA ARG A 75 10.89 4.44 33.58
C ARG A 75 10.36 3.01 33.50
N ARG A 76 9.85 2.45 34.60
CA ARG A 76 9.22 1.13 34.63
C ARG A 76 7.91 1.14 33.84
N ASP A 77 7.06 2.12 34.09
CA ASP A 77 5.76 2.25 33.44
C ASP A 77 5.91 2.50 31.93
N ALA A 78 6.86 3.33 31.54
CA ALA A 78 7.21 3.54 30.14
C ALA A 78 7.68 2.24 29.47
N ARG A 79 8.47 1.40 30.15
CA ARG A 79 8.89 0.09 29.61
C ARG A 79 7.73 -0.89 29.48
N LEU A 80 6.79 -0.88 30.42
CA LEU A 80 5.60 -1.73 30.37
C LEU A 80 4.62 -1.29 29.27
N GLY A 81 4.49 0.02 29.02
CA GLY A 81 3.65 0.57 27.95
C GLY A 81 4.30 0.63 26.56
N THR A 82 5.62 0.46 26.48
CA THR A 82 6.39 0.49 25.21
C THR A 82 6.91 -0.88 24.81
N ALA A 83 6.69 -1.93 25.61
CA ALA A 83 6.91 -3.29 25.15
C ALA A 83 6.01 -3.48 23.92
N PRO A 84 6.58 -3.67 22.70
CA PRO A 84 5.80 -4.24 21.62
C PRO A 84 5.18 -5.50 22.21
N GLY A 85 3.87 -5.71 22.01
CA GLY A 85 3.25 -6.98 22.34
C GLY A 85 4.18 -8.10 21.89
N GLU A 86 4.32 -9.11 22.75
CA GLU A 86 5.12 -10.31 22.49
C GLU A 86 5.06 -10.64 21.01
N PRO A 87 6.18 -10.61 20.27
CA PRO A 87 6.15 -10.66 18.82
C PRO A 87 5.36 -11.90 18.45
N GLU A 88 4.19 -11.71 17.85
CA GLU A 88 3.41 -12.83 17.32
C GLU A 88 4.40 -13.64 16.49
N GLU A 89 4.59 -14.91 16.86
CA GLU A 89 5.49 -15.83 16.18
C GLU A 89 5.05 -15.89 14.72
N THR A 90 5.63 -15.00 13.92
CA THR A 90 5.25 -14.85 12.53
C THR A 90 5.92 -16.02 11.82
N PRO A 91 5.15 -16.84 11.08
CA PRO A 91 5.73 -17.97 10.39
C PRO A 91 6.84 -17.45 9.45
N PRO A 92 7.99 -18.17 9.35
CA PRO A 92 9.13 -17.72 8.54
C PRO A 92 8.79 -17.62 7.04
N VAL A 93 7.66 -18.21 6.62
CA VAL A 93 7.12 -18.14 5.27
C VAL A 93 5.64 -17.79 5.36
N SER A 94 5.19 -16.82 4.57
CA SER A 94 3.80 -16.37 4.56
C SER A 94 2.86 -17.32 3.82
N ALA A 95 3.33 -17.94 2.73
CA ALA A 95 2.61 -18.97 2.00
C ALA A 95 3.54 -20.03 1.38
N ALA A 96 3.00 -21.22 1.14
CA ALA A 96 3.70 -22.31 0.45
C ALA A 96 2.83 -22.94 -0.64
N LEU A 97 3.46 -23.26 -1.77
CA LEU A 97 2.84 -24.04 -2.83
C LEU A 97 2.88 -25.53 -2.46
N ARG A 98 1.71 -26.18 -2.40
CA ARG A 98 1.58 -27.59 -1.99
C ARG A 98 1.59 -28.55 -3.18
N SER A 99 0.85 -28.21 -4.23
CA SER A 99 0.78 -29.03 -5.43
C SER A 99 0.47 -28.18 -6.65
N VAL A 100 0.83 -28.71 -7.81
CA VAL A 100 0.44 -28.13 -9.10
C VAL A 100 0.01 -29.25 -10.04
N HIS A 101 -1.13 -29.07 -10.69
CA HIS A 101 -1.60 -29.95 -11.75
C HIS A 101 -1.64 -29.18 -13.06
N TYR A 102 -0.93 -29.69 -14.07
CA TYR A 102 -0.93 -29.11 -15.41
C TYR A 102 -1.71 -30.00 -16.36
N ARG A 103 -2.61 -29.40 -17.14
CA ARG A 103 -3.30 -30.04 -18.27
C ARG A 103 -3.04 -29.22 -19.52
N GLY A 104 -2.55 -29.88 -20.57
CA GLY A 104 -2.32 -29.27 -21.87
C GLY A 104 -3.20 -29.90 -22.94
N GLU A 105 -3.83 -29.07 -23.76
CA GLU A 105 -4.53 -29.50 -24.97
C GLU A 105 -3.77 -28.96 -26.19
N LEU A 106 -3.31 -29.87 -27.04
CA LEU A 106 -2.60 -29.53 -28.27
C LEU A 106 -3.61 -29.26 -29.38
N GLY A 107 -3.72 -27.99 -29.78
CA GLY A 107 -4.41 -27.59 -31.00
C GLY A 107 -3.50 -27.69 -32.23
N THR A 108 -4.03 -27.30 -33.39
CA THR A 108 -3.28 -27.34 -34.65
C THR A 108 -2.05 -26.43 -34.64
N ASP A 109 -2.17 -25.22 -34.06
CA ASP A 109 -1.10 -24.21 -34.02
C ASP A 109 -0.78 -23.68 -32.61
N VAL A 110 -1.62 -23.97 -31.60
CA VAL A 110 -1.51 -23.42 -30.25
C VAL A 110 -1.74 -24.52 -29.21
N VAL A 111 -0.95 -24.50 -28.13
CA VAL A 111 -1.17 -25.34 -26.95
C VAL A 111 -1.93 -24.52 -25.91
N ALA A 112 -3.13 -24.97 -25.54
CA ALA A 112 -3.84 -24.43 -24.39
C ALA A 112 -3.35 -25.17 -23.13
N MET A 113 -2.95 -24.45 -22.09
CA MET A 113 -2.48 -25.04 -20.84
C MET A 113 -3.28 -24.47 -19.67
N THR A 114 -3.82 -25.36 -18.85
CA THR A 114 -4.47 -25.06 -17.59
C THR A 114 -3.58 -25.56 -16.46
N ALA A 115 -3.36 -24.72 -15.46
CA ALA A 115 -2.61 -25.06 -14.27
C ALA A 115 -3.50 -24.81 -13.05
N GLU A 116 -3.61 -25.81 -12.17
CA GLU A 116 -4.33 -25.72 -10.91
C GLU A 116 -3.31 -25.82 -9.77
N TYR A 117 -3.19 -24.75 -8.98
CA TYR A 117 -2.26 -24.61 -7.86
C TYR A 117 -3.02 -24.73 -6.54
N LEU A 118 -2.48 -25.54 -5.62
CA LEU A 118 -2.93 -25.55 -4.23
C LEU A 118 -1.94 -24.76 -3.38
N VAL A 119 -2.39 -23.63 -2.84
CA VAL A 119 -1.58 -22.71 -2.03
C VAL A 119 -2.04 -22.80 -0.58
N GLU A 120 -1.10 -22.87 0.36
CA GLU A 120 -1.38 -22.78 1.79
C GLU A 120 -0.77 -21.50 2.36
N CYS A 121 -1.63 -20.60 2.85
CA CYS A 121 -1.28 -19.34 3.49
C CYS A 121 -1.27 -19.52 5.01
N PHE A 122 -0.20 -19.08 5.66
CA PHE A 122 0.02 -19.23 7.11
C PHE A 122 -0.28 -17.95 7.90
N THR A 123 -0.41 -16.81 7.20
CA THR A 123 -0.69 -15.49 7.77
C THR A 123 -2.09 -15.01 7.38
N ASP A 124 -2.71 -14.19 8.24
CA ASP A 124 -3.98 -13.53 7.92
C ASP A 124 -3.81 -12.31 6.98
N ASP A 125 -2.57 -11.85 6.84
CA ASP A 125 -2.18 -10.78 5.92
C ASP A 125 -1.97 -11.27 4.47
N TRP A 126 -1.64 -10.33 3.59
CA TRP A 126 -1.31 -10.61 2.20
C TRP A 126 -0.05 -11.47 2.07
N SER A 127 -0.15 -12.52 1.27
CA SER A 127 0.94 -13.42 0.92
C SER A 127 1.24 -13.32 -0.58
N GLU A 128 2.52 -13.15 -0.90
CA GLU A 128 3.00 -13.15 -2.28
C GLU A 128 3.58 -14.52 -2.62
N LEU A 129 3.12 -15.11 -3.72
CA LEU A 129 3.62 -16.38 -4.23
C LEU A 129 4.09 -16.22 -5.68
N PRO A 130 5.39 -16.44 -5.98
CA PRO A 130 5.87 -16.43 -7.35
C PRO A 130 5.34 -17.66 -8.10
N LEU A 131 4.55 -17.44 -9.14
CA LEU A 131 4.06 -18.50 -10.02
C LEU A 131 5.12 -18.79 -11.09
N ALA A 132 5.53 -20.05 -11.23
CA ALA A 132 6.49 -20.49 -12.25
C ALA A 132 5.87 -20.57 -13.66
N LEU A 133 5.10 -19.55 -14.06
CA LEU A 133 4.44 -19.47 -15.36
C LEU A 133 5.24 -18.56 -16.32
N PRO A 134 5.31 -18.90 -17.63
CA PRO A 134 5.90 -18.03 -18.63
C PRO A 134 5.07 -16.74 -18.79
N ARG A 135 5.76 -15.59 -18.86
CA ARG A 135 5.20 -14.22 -18.77
C ARG A 135 4.08 -13.89 -19.77
N THR A 136 3.96 -14.63 -20.86
CA THR A 136 3.52 -14.02 -22.11
C THR A 136 2.03 -14.14 -22.43
N GLN A 137 1.27 -15.11 -21.89
CA GLN A 137 -0.13 -15.30 -22.32
C GLN A 137 -1.04 -15.91 -21.22
N LEU A 138 -1.06 -15.30 -20.03
CA LEU A 138 -2.04 -15.68 -19.02
C LEU A 138 -3.42 -15.11 -19.41
N ALA A 139 -4.33 -15.99 -19.85
CA ALA A 139 -5.64 -15.61 -20.38
C ALA A 139 -6.70 -15.42 -19.28
N HIS A 140 -6.67 -16.28 -18.26
CA HIS A 140 -7.65 -16.31 -17.19
C HIS A 140 -6.99 -16.72 -15.88
N LEU A 141 -7.41 -16.12 -14.77
CA LEU A 141 -6.92 -16.43 -13.42
C LEU A 141 -8.08 -16.37 -12.44
N GLU A 142 -8.27 -17.44 -11.68
CA GLU A 142 -9.24 -17.51 -10.59
C GLU A 142 -8.50 -17.83 -9.29
N VAL A 143 -9.02 -17.38 -8.17
CA VAL A 143 -8.60 -17.76 -6.83
C VAL A 143 -9.88 -18.10 -6.08
N ASP A 144 -9.99 -19.32 -5.56
CA ASP A 144 -11.17 -19.84 -4.88
C ASP A 144 -12.48 -19.63 -5.68
N ASP A 145 -12.44 -19.99 -6.97
CA ASP A 145 -13.54 -19.82 -7.94
C ASP A 145 -13.97 -18.36 -8.18
N GLN A 146 -13.14 -17.38 -7.78
CA GLN A 146 -13.37 -15.96 -8.02
C GLN A 146 -12.33 -15.39 -8.98
N THR A 147 -12.76 -14.56 -9.94
CA THR A 147 -11.84 -13.90 -10.87
C THR A 147 -10.82 -13.05 -10.11
N ALA A 148 -9.55 -13.37 -10.29
CA ALA A 148 -8.46 -12.70 -9.59
C ALA A 148 -7.91 -11.52 -10.39
N LEU A 149 -7.45 -10.50 -9.68
CA LEU A 149 -6.85 -9.31 -10.30
C LEU A 149 -5.37 -9.57 -10.60
N ARG A 150 -4.99 -9.37 -11.86
CA ARG A 150 -3.58 -9.43 -12.29
C ARG A 150 -2.88 -8.11 -11.98
N VAL A 151 -1.86 -8.16 -11.13
CA VAL A 151 -0.91 -7.05 -10.97
C VAL A 151 0.20 -7.22 -11.99
N ALA A 152 0.37 -6.26 -12.89
CA ALA A 152 1.49 -6.25 -13.82
C ALA A 152 2.79 -5.98 -13.05
N PRO A 153 3.86 -6.78 -13.22
CA PRO A 153 5.12 -6.50 -12.55
C PRO A 153 5.68 -5.15 -13.06
N PRO A 154 6.34 -4.36 -12.20
CA PRO A 154 6.98 -3.11 -12.62
C PRO A 154 8.00 -3.39 -13.74
N PRO A 155 8.21 -2.44 -14.67
CA PRO A 155 9.03 -2.64 -15.88
C PRO A 155 10.52 -2.93 -15.58
N GLN A 156 10.97 -2.74 -14.34
CA GLN A 156 12.32 -3.09 -13.88
C GLN A 156 12.22 -3.75 -12.50
N GLY A 157 12.43 -5.06 -12.43
CA GLY A 157 12.45 -5.82 -11.19
C GLY A 157 13.04 -7.21 -11.39
N GLU A 158 13.82 -7.67 -10.40
CA GLU A 158 14.63 -8.91 -10.41
C GLU A 158 13.83 -10.21 -10.61
N ASN A 159 12.48 -10.17 -10.55
CA ASN A 159 11.64 -11.35 -10.69
C ASN A 159 10.94 -11.44 -12.06
N PRO A 160 11.37 -12.35 -12.95
CA PRO A 160 10.73 -12.55 -14.25
C PRO A 160 9.39 -13.29 -14.15
N HIS A 161 8.96 -13.72 -12.97
CA HIS A 161 7.76 -14.54 -12.78
C HIS A 161 6.54 -13.72 -12.37
N PRO A 162 5.33 -14.04 -12.87
CA PRO A 162 4.10 -13.45 -12.33
C PRO A 162 3.97 -13.79 -10.85
N VAL A 163 3.59 -12.79 -10.03
CA VAL A 163 3.36 -12.96 -8.60
C VAL A 163 1.86 -13.04 -8.35
N LEU A 164 1.42 -14.08 -7.65
CA LEU A 164 0.07 -14.21 -7.14
C LEU A 164 0.04 -13.58 -5.74
N VAL A 165 -0.97 -12.75 -5.49
CA VAL A 165 -1.21 -12.18 -4.16
C VAL A 165 -2.49 -12.78 -3.60
N VAL A 166 -2.39 -13.49 -2.48
CA VAL A 166 -3.52 -14.14 -1.80
C VAL A 166 -3.66 -13.54 -0.41
N ARG A 167 -4.91 -13.35 0.05
CA ARG A 167 -5.18 -12.80 1.38
C ARG A 167 -5.93 -13.82 2.23
N GLY A 168 -5.53 -13.88 3.49
CA GLY A 168 -6.19 -14.71 4.49
C GLY A 168 -5.47 -16.03 4.69
N LYS A 169 -5.61 -16.55 5.90
CA LYS A 169 -5.01 -17.82 6.30
C LYS A 169 -5.85 -18.98 5.79
N GLY A 170 -5.19 -20.05 5.34
CA GLY A 170 -5.87 -21.27 4.93
C GLY A 170 -5.39 -21.81 3.59
N ARG A 171 -6.21 -22.66 2.99
CA ARG A 171 -5.94 -23.27 1.69
C ARG A 171 -6.71 -22.53 0.62
N HIS A 172 -6.02 -22.20 -0.46
CA HIS A 172 -6.55 -21.51 -1.61
C HIS A 172 -6.25 -22.31 -2.88
N THR A 173 -7.23 -22.38 -3.78
CA THR A 173 -7.10 -23.00 -5.10
C THR A 173 -7.01 -21.91 -6.17
N VAL A 174 -6.08 -22.06 -7.10
CA VAL A 174 -5.75 -21.05 -8.13
C VAL A 174 -5.64 -21.69 -9.50
#